data_AF-A0A433TQ72-F1
#
_entry.id   AF-A0A433TQ72-F1
#
_cell.length_a   1.000
_cell.length_b   1.000
_cell.length_c   1.000
_cell.angle_alpha   90.00
_cell.angle_beta   90.00
_cell.angle_gamma   90.00
#
_symmetry.space_group_name_H-M   'P 1'
#
loop_
_entity.id
_entity.type
_entity.pdbx_description
1 polymer ?
#
loop_
_entity_poly.entity_id
_entity_poly.type
_entity_poly.pdbx_seq_one_letter_code
_entity_poly.pdbx_strand_id
1 'polypeptide(L)'
;LTCTFFFSQEILPSYFDPWNHLASRLPKLVEERKFREEVNELPQLDASVLKGHRQLRLAHLQLSLIASGYVWQDGDRGVAKVLPQCIAVPYCQVSERLGIPPVLNHPSLVLANWALVDSDR
;
A
#
# COMPACT_ATOMS: atom_id res chain seq x y z
N LEU A 1 15.08 -15.25 -5.15
CA LEU A 1 14.40 -14.34 -4.20
C LEU A 1 13.28 -13.61 -4.95
N THR A 2 12.30 -14.35 -5.44
CA THR A 2 11.06 -13.76 -5.94
C THR A 2 10.22 -13.47 -4.70
N CYS A 3 10.17 -12.20 -4.31
CA CYS A 3 9.28 -11.74 -3.24
C CYS A 3 7.86 -11.85 -3.79
N THR A 4 7.27 -13.03 -3.69
CA THR A 4 5.88 -13.28 -4.05
C THR A 4 5.05 -12.57 -3.00
N PHE A 5 4.70 -11.31 -3.27
CA PHE A 5 3.76 -10.50 -2.49
C PHE A 5 2.39 -11.18 -2.53
N PHE A 6 2.19 -12.18 -1.68
CA PHE A 6 0.91 -12.86 -1.51
C PHE A 6 0.07 -12.02 -0.55
N PHE A 7 -0.85 -11.23 -1.11
CA PHE A 7 -1.90 -10.56 -0.35
C PHE A 7 -2.64 -11.61 0.49
N SER A 8 -2.52 -11.52 1.82
CA SER A 8 -3.51 -12.12 2.71
C SER A 8 -4.89 -11.64 2.26
N GLN A 9 -5.90 -12.52 2.21
CA GLN A 9 -7.21 -12.31 1.54
C GLN A 9 -8.13 -11.25 2.20
N GLU A 10 -7.56 -10.14 2.68
CA GLU A 10 -8.29 -9.03 3.23
C GLU A 10 -8.35 -7.90 2.19
N ILE A 11 -9.57 -7.55 1.80
CA ILE A 11 -9.88 -6.50 0.82
C ILE A 11 -10.58 -5.37 1.57
N LEU A 12 -10.21 -4.12 1.30
CA LEU A 12 -10.95 -2.98 1.85
C LEU A 12 -12.34 -2.90 1.20
N PRO A 13 -13.33 -2.25 1.84
CA PRO A 13 -14.63 -2.00 1.23
C PRO A 13 -14.52 -1.39 -0.18
N SER A 14 -15.51 -1.62 -1.05
CA SER A 14 -15.47 -1.25 -2.47
C SER A 14 -15.17 0.23 -2.76
N TYR A 15 -15.47 1.13 -1.81
CA TYR A 15 -15.06 2.53 -1.89
C TYR A 15 -13.53 2.71 -2.08
N PHE A 16 -12.74 1.78 -1.55
CA PHE A 16 -11.27 1.74 -1.63
C PHE A 16 -10.74 0.79 -2.71
N ASP A 17 -11.58 0.36 -3.66
CA ASP A 17 -11.16 -0.45 -4.79
C ASP A 17 -9.97 0.14 -5.57
N PRO A 18 -9.84 1.47 -5.76
CA PRO A 18 -8.64 2.03 -6.37
C PRO A 18 -7.34 1.65 -5.65
N TRP A 19 -7.35 1.60 -4.32
CA TRP A 19 -6.19 1.14 -3.54
C TRP A 19 -6.00 -0.37 -3.63
N ASN A 20 -7.09 -1.16 -3.54
CA ASN A 20 -7.04 -2.62 -3.67
C ASN A 20 -6.43 -3.03 -5.03
N HIS A 21 -6.87 -2.39 -6.12
CA HIS A 21 -6.39 -2.66 -7.47
C HIS A 21 -4.92 -2.26 -7.65
N LEU A 22 -4.54 -1.10 -7.16
CA LEU A 22 -3.18 -0.60 -7.36
C LEU A 22 -2.17 -1.39 -6.53
N ALA A 23 -2.54 -1.77 -5.30
CA ALA A 23 -1.70 -2.60 -4.44
C ALA A 23 -1.52 -4.03 -5.00
N SER A 24 -2.59 -4.65 -5.54
CA SER A 24 -2.51 -6.00 -6.14
C SER A 24 -1.73 -6.05 -7.46
N ARG A 25 -1.72 -4.96 -8.23
CA ARG A 25 -0.99 -4.87 -9.52
C ARG A 25 0.41 -4.28 -9.38
N LEU A 26 0.85 -3.94 -8.18
CA LEU A 26 2.09 -3.21 -7.93
C LEU A 26 3.32 -3.83 -8.61
N PRO A 27 3.63 -5.15 -8.47
CA PRO A 27 4.84 -5.71 -9.08
C PRO A 27 4.88 -5.54 -10.61
N LYS A 28 3.74 -5.80 -11.26
CA LYS A 28 3.58 -5.68 -12.71
C LYS A 28 3.70 -4.23 -13.18
N LEU A 29 3.05 -3.30 -12.48
CA LEU A 29 3.06 -1.88 -12.83
C LEU A 29 4.44 -1.22 -12.63
N VAL A 30 5.19 -1.65 -11.61
CA VAL A 30 6.57 -1.19 -11.39
C VAL A 30 7.50 -1.71 -12.49
N GLU A 31 7.36 -2.98 -12.89
CA GLU A 31 8.11 -3.56 -14.01
C GLU A 31 7.81 -2.85 -15.34
N GLU A 32 6.54 -2.51 -15.59
CA GLU A 32 6.11 -1.74 -16.77
C GLU A 32 6.45 -0.23 -16.68
N ARG A 33 6.97 0.26 -15.55
CA ARG A 33 7.23 1.69 -15.25
C ARG A 33 6.01 2.62 -15.36
N LYS A 34 4.80 2.07 -15.24
CA LYS A 34 3.52 2.80 -15.30
C LYS A 34 2.93 3.10 -13.94
N PHE A 35 3.56 2.62 -12.87
CA PHE A 35 3.02 2.73 -11.52
C PHE A 35 2.77 4.19 -11.10
N ARG A 36 3.71 5.11 -11.39
CA ARG A 36 3.54 6.53 -11.08
C ARG A 36 2.38 7.18 -11.85
N GLU A 37 2.19 6.80 -13.10
CA GLU A 37 1.09 7.32 -13.93
C GLU A 37 -0.25 6.93 -13.32
N GLU A 38 -0.43 5.64 -13.02
CA GLU A 38 -1.66 5.12 -12.39
C GLU A 38 -1.90 5.75 -11.00
N VAL A 39 -0.86 5.98 -10.20
CA VAL A 39 -0.99 6.67 -8.90
C VAL A 39 -1.43 8.12 -9.07
N ASN A 40 -0.93 8.82 -10.09
CA ASN A 40 -1.30 10.21 -10.34
C ASN A 40 -2.75 10.35 -10.85
N GLU A 41 -3.29 9.30 -11.47
CA GLU A 41 -4.70 9.24 -11.91
C GLU A 41 -5.67 8.81 -10.80
N LEU A 42 -5.16 8.41 -9.63
CA LEU A 42 -6.02 7.99 -8.52
C LEU A 42 -6.89 9.14 -8.01
N PRO A 43 -8.19 8.88 -7.76
CA PRO A 43 -9.03 9.82 -7.04
C PRO A 43 -8.52 9.95 -5.60
N GLN A 44 -8.64 11.15 -5.04
CA GLN A 44 -8.40 11.34 -3.61
C GLN A 44 -9.56 10.71 -2.83
N LEU A 45 -9.28 9.58 -2.16
CA LEU A 45 -10.24 8.88 -1.31
C LEU A 45 -10.18 9.40 0.12
N ASP A 46 -11.34 9.47 0.76
CA ASP A 46 -11.43 9.86 2.16
C ASP A 46 -11.13 8.67 3.07
N ALA A 47 -10.02 8.72 3.82
CA ALA A 47 -9.66 7.67 4.78
C ALA A 47 -10.46 7.75 6.08
N SER A 48 -11.21 8.83 6.33
CA SER A 48 -12.00 9.00 7.56
C SER A 48 -13.08 7.91 7.69
N VAL A 49 -13.62 7.45 6.57
CA VAL A 49 -14.71 6.46 6.53
C VAL A 49 -14.26 5.02 6.85
N LEU A 50 -12.95 4.76 6.96
CA LEU A 50 -12.42 3.45 7.39
C LEU A 50 -12.89 3.12 8.81
N LYS A 51 -13.40 1.92 9.01
CA LYS A 51 -13.99 1.47 10.27
C LYS A 51 -13.17 0.37 10.93
N GLY A 52 -12.87 0.57 12.20
CA GLY A 52 -12.22 -0.42 13.04
C GLY A 52 -10.73 -0.60 12.75
N HIS A 53 -10.07 -1.24 13.70
CA HIS A 53 -8.61 -1.37 13.70
C HIS A 53 -8.10 -2.26 12.54
N ARG A 54 -8.89 -3.23 12.09
CA ARG A 54 -8.51 -4.15 11.00
C ARG A 54 -8.40 -3.43 9.67
N GLN A 55 -9.42 -2.65 9.28
CA GLN A 55 -9.41 -1.87 8.04
C GLN A 55 -8.31 -0.82 8.05
N LEU A 56 -8.09 -0.16 9.20
CA LEU A 56 -6.99 0.80 9.33
C LEU A 56 -5.62 0.15 9.10
N ARG A 57 -5.35 -1.02 9.68
CA ARG A 57 -4.08 -1.75 9.46
C ARG A 57 -3.91 -2.15 8.00
N LEU A 58 -4.97 -2.65 7.36
CA LEU A 58 -4.93 -3.03 5.95
C LEU A 58 -4.70 -1.82 5.04
N ALA A 59 -5.41 -0.71 5.29
CA ALA A 59 -5.21 0.54 4.56
C ALA A 59 -3.79 1.08 4.73
N HIS A 60 -3.25 1.05 5.96
CA HIS A 60 -1.87 1.44 6.21
C HIS A 60 -0.89 0.57 5.42
N LEU A 61 -1.09 -0.76 5.41
CA LEU A 61 -0.27 -1.69 4.64
C LEU A 61 -0.31 -1.34 3.15
N GLN A 62 -1.50 -1.26 2.55
CA GLN A 62 -1.66 -0.94 1.13
C GLN A 62 -1.05 0.43 0.78
N LEU A 63 -1.34 1.48 1.54
CA LEU A 63 -0.79 2.82 1.30
C LEU A 63 0.72 2.86 1.46
N SER A 64 1.29 2.10 2.40
CA SER A 64 2.74 2.00 2.59
C SER A 64 3.43 1.31 1.41
N LEU A 65 2.81 0.25 0.86
CA LEU A 65 3.29 -0.42 -0.35
C LEU A 65 3.20 0.53 -1.55
N ILE A 66 2.09 1.23 -1.71
CA ILE A 66 1.88 2.17 -2.81
C ILE A 66 2.89 3.32 -2.76
N ALA A 67 3.05 3.94 -1.59
CA ALA A 67 4.04 5.00 -1.40
C ALA A 67 5.46 4.52 -1.74
N SER A 68 5.82 3.31 -1.31
CA SER A 68 7.14 2.72 -1.59
C SER A 68 7.34 2.42 -3.07
N GLY A 69 6.34 1.83 -3.74
CA GLY A 69 6.35 1.60 -5.18
C GLY A 69 6.50 2.90 -5.97
N TYR A 70 5.86 3.98 -5.52
CA TYR A 70 5.94 5.28 -6.16
C TYR A 70 7.34 5.91 -6.02
N VAL A 71 7.86 5.92 -4.79
CA VAL A 71 9.17 6.50 -4.47
C VAL A 71 10.28 5.74 -5.20
N TRP A 72 10.25 4.41 -5.19
CA TRP A 72 11.35 3.56 -5.65
C TRP A 72 11.17 2.96 -7.05
N GLN A 73 10.15 3.37 -7.83
CA GLN A 73 9.87 2.80 -9.16
C GLN A 73 11.12 2.67 -10.05
N ASP A 74 11.95 3.71 -10.10
CA ASP A 74 13.15 3.77 -10.96
C ASP A 74 14.46 3.43 -10.21
N GLY A 75 14.35 2.85 -9.01
CA GLY A 75 15.47 2.60 -8.11
C GLY A 75 16.23 3.88 -7.72
N ASP A 76 17.52 3.75 -7.42
CA ASP A 76 18.36 4.84 -6.89
C ASP A 76 18.52 6.04 -7.83
N ARG A 77 18.21 5.88 -9.13
CA ARG A 77 18.44 6.93 -10.15
C ARG A 77 17.28 7.89 -10.33
N GLY A 78 16.10 7.55 -9.81
CA GLY A 78 14.88 8.32 -10.06
C GLY A 78 13.96 8.38 -8.85
N VAL A 79 14.51 8.46 -7.64
CA VAL A 79 13.72 8.48 -6.40
C VAL A 79 12.78 9.69 -6.40
N ALA A 80 11.47 9.44 -6.27
CA ALA A 80 10.49 10.52 -6.18
C ALA A 80 10.59 11.19 -4.80
N LYS A 81 10.83 12.51 -4.78
CA LYS A 81 10.96 13.30 -3.55
C LYS A 81 9.63 13.78 -2.97
N VAL A 82 8.58 13.75 -3.78
CA VAL A 82 7.26 14.25 -3.42
C VAL A 82 6.24 13.16 -3.74
N LEU A 83 5.43 12.80 -2.75
CA LEU A 83 4.33 11.86 -2.91
C LEU A 83 3.05 12.63 -3.29
N PRO A 84 2.24 12.15 -4.24
CA PRO A 84 0.98 12.79 -4.61
C PRO A 84 0.02 12.89 -3.42
N GLN A 85 -0.75 13.97 -3.37
CA GLN A 85 -1.69 14.23 -2.27
C GLN A 85 -2.76 13.14 -2.12
N CYS A 86 -3.17 12.51 -3.24
CA CYS A 86 -4.13 11.41 -3.26
C CYS A 86 -3.69 10.18 -2.43
N ILE A 87 -2.39 10.01 -2.17
CA ILE A 87 -1.84 8.98 -1.28
C ILE A 87 -1.34 9.60 0.03
N ALA A 88 -0.62 10.73 -0.03
CA ALA A 88 0.02 11.32 1.14
C ALA A 88 -0.98 11.71 2.23
N VAL A 89 -2.11 12.33 1.86
CA VAL A 89 -3.15 12.76 2.81
C VAL A 89 -3.81 11.56 3.52
N PRO A 90 -4.39 10.58 2.81
CA PRO A 90 -5.00 9.43 3.47
C PRO A 90 -3.98 8.60 4.24
N TYR A 91 -2.74 8.51 3.78
CA TYR A 91 -1.71 7.76 4.49
C TYR A 91 -1.38 8.39 5.85
N CYS A 92 -1.14 9.70 5.90
CA CYS A 92 -0.94 10.42 7.15
C CYS A 92 -2.14 10.27 8.10
N GLN A 93 -3.37 10.38 7.58
CA GLN A 93 -4.59 10.22 8.39
C GLN A 93 -4.72 8.83 9.00
N VAL A 94 -4.48 7.76 8.22
CA VAL A 94 -4.54 6.39 8.72
C VAL A 94 -3.45 6.12 9.76
N SER A 95 -2.23 6.60 9.49
CA SER A 95 -1.09 6.50 10.40
C SER A 95 -1.35 7.19 11.74
N GLU A 96 -1.89 8.42 11.71
CA GLU A 96 -2.28 9.16 12.91
C GLU A 96 -3.34 8.39 13.73
N ARG A 97 -4.37 7.87 13.06
CA ARG A 97 -5.44 7.07 13.72
C ARG A 97 -4.93 5.77 14.34
N LEU A 98 -3.85 5.20 13.81
CA LEU A 98 -3.20 4.01 14.37
C LEU A 98 -2.15 4.34 15.43
N GLY A 99 -1.74 5.61 15.57
CA GLY A 99 -0.63 6.02 16.44
C GLY A 99 0.74 5.56 15.94
N ILE A 100 0.88 5.38 14.62
CA ILE A 100 2.10 4.85 13.98
C ILE A 100 2.58 5.91 12.97
N PRO A 101 3.89 6.14 12.79
CA PRO A 101 4.37 7.10 11.79
C PRO A 101 4.06 6.63 10.35
N PRO A 102 3.77 7.55 9.40
CA PRO A 102 3.52 7.27 7.98
C PRO A 102 4.83 6.97 7.23
N VAL A 103 5.56 5.98 7.71
CA VAL A 103 6.80 5.48 7.11
C VAL A 103 6.60 3.99 6.89
N LEU A 104 7.09 3.48 5.75
CA LEU A 104 7.17 2.03 5.54
C LEU A 104 8.06 1.46 6.64
N ASN A 105 7.42 0.96 7.69
CA ASN A 105 8.10 0.47 8.87
C ASN A 105 8.21 -1.06 8.79
N HIS A 106 9.29 -1.61 9.34
CA HIS A 106 9.55 -3.04 9.41
C HIS A 106 8.34 -3.87 9.91
N PRO A 107 7.52 -3.42 10.88
CA PRO A 107 6.26 -4.08 11.25
C PRO A 107 5.24 -4.24 10.11
N SER A 108 5.05 -3.22 9.27
CA SER A 108 4.11 -3.28 8.14
C SER A 108 4.55 -4.30 7.09
N LEU A 109 5.85 -4.44 6.87
CA LEU A 109 6.41 -5.41 5.91
C LEU A 109 6.47 -6.85 6.43
N VAL A 110 6.73 -7.04 7.74
CA VAL A 110 7.08 -8.35 8.30
C VAL A 110 5.97 -8.95 9.17
N LEU A 111 5.21 -8.13 9.92
CA LEU A 111 4.19 -8.63 10.86
C LEU A 111 2.77 -8.68 10.28
N ALA A 112 2.49 -7.94 9.20
CA ALA A 112 1.21 -8.01 8.49
C ALA A 112 1.25 -8.92 7.25
N ASN A 113 2.44 -9.38 6.87
CA ASN A 113 2.70 -10.16 5.66
C ASN A 113 3.10 -11.60 6.00
N TRP A 114 2.41 -12.23 6.95
CA TRP A 114 2.57 -13.65 7.22
C TRP A 114 1.22 -14.34 7.13
N ALA A 115 1.19 -15.43 6.38
CA ALA A 115 0.18 -16.47 6.47
C ALA A 115 0.95 -17.77 6.73
N LEU A 116 0.40 -18.63 7.60
CA LEU A 116 0.98 -19.95 7.83
C LEU A 116 0.87 -20.75 6.51
N VAL A 117 1.99 -21.14 5.93
CA VAL A 117 2.03 -22.10 4.82
C VAL A 117 2.17 -23.48 5.45
N ASP A 118 1.05 -24.12 5.82
CA ASP A 118 0.85 -25.59 5.86
C ASP A 118 -0.53 -25.92 6.47
N SER A 119 -1.18 -27.06 6.22
CA SER A 119 -0.64 -28.42 6.19
C SER A 119 -1.50 -29.37 5.34
N ASP A 120 -0.99 -29.85 4.21
CA ASP A 120 -1.50 -31.10 3.62
C ASP A 120 -0.34 -31.84 2.94
N ARG A 121 0.43 -32.51 3.78
CA ARG A 121 1.37 -33.58 3.41
C ARG A 121 1.13 -34.76 4.34
#